data_AF-A0A7V8Y6Y7-F1
#
_entry.id   AF-A0A7V8Y6Y7-F1
#
_cell.length_a   1.000
_cell.length_b   1.000
_cell.length_c   1.000
_cell.angle_alpha   90.00
_cell.angle_beta   90.00
_cell.angle_gamma   90.00
#
_symmetry.space_group_name_H-M   'P 1'
#
loop_
_entity.id
_entity.type
_entity.pdbx_description
1 polymer ?
#
loop_
_entity_poly.entity_id
_entity_poly.type
_entity_poly.pdbx_seq_one_letter_code
_entity_poly.pdbx_strand_id
1 'polypeptide(L)'
;MLFLDELSLYRRDVLETLRAPLEEGIVRIARSGGVIAYPCRFALVAAMNPCACGYLGDSMRACRCSEHQLQIYRSKLSGPLLDRIDIHVGMA
;
A
#
# COMPACT_ATOMS: atom_id res chain seq x y z
N MET A 1 -9.88 6.03 11.20
CA MET A 1 -9.28 4.72 10.83
C MET A 1 -9.57 4.50 9.36
N LEU A 2 -8.60 4.04 8.57
CA LEU A 2 -8.70 3.79 7.12
C LEU A 2 -8.37 2.32 6.85
N PHE A 3 -9.25 1.62 6.13
CA PHE A 3 -9.05 0.24 5.71
C PHE A 3 -8.83 0.19 4.20
N LEU A 4 -7.78 -0.50 3.76
CA LEU A 4 -7.48 -0.75 2.36
C LEU A 4 -7.25 -2.24 2.14
N ASP A 5 -8.23 -2.91 1.54
CA ASP A 5 -8.03 -4.28 1.08
C ASP A 5 -7.38 -4.28 -0.31
N GLU A 6 -6.70 -5.36 -0.66
CA GLU A 6 -6.07 -5.55 -1.96
C GLU A 6 -5.08 -4.41 -2.32
N LEU A 7 -4.27 -3.93 -1.36
CA LEU A 7 -3.41 -2.75 -1.49
C LEU A 7 -2.57 -2.73 -2.79
N SER A 8 -2.06 -3.90 -3.19
CA SER A 8 -1.30 -4.11 -4.43
C SER A 8 -2.07 -3.87 -5.75
N LEU A 9 -3.39 -3.69 -5.71
CA LEU A 9 -4.22 -3.43 -6.89
C LEU A 9 -4.40 -1.95 -7.15
N TYR A 10 -4.17 -1.09 -6.15
CA TYR A 10 -4.15 0.35 -6.36
C TYR A 10 -2.96 0.74 -7.23
N ARG A 11 -3.17 1.80 -8.02
CA ARG A 11 -2.08 2.38 -8.79
C ARG A 11 -1.02 2.92 -7.83
N ARG A 12 0.24 2.74 -8.19
CA ARG A 12 1.38 3.16 -7.38
C ARG A 12 1.33 4.65 -7.02
N ASP A 13 0.99 5.50 -7.98
CA ASP A 13 0.88 6.95 -7.76
C ASP A 13 -0.17 7.32 -6.70
N VAL A 14 -1.29 6.59 -6.65
CA VAL A 14 -2.31 6.77 -5.60
C VAL A 14 -1.75 6.38 -4.23
N LEU A 15 -1.05 5.25 -4.14
CA LEU A 15 -0.45 4.80 -2.89
C LEU A 15 0.64 5.74 -2.39
N GLU A 16 1.45 6.30 -3.28
CA GLU A 16 2.45 7.31 -2.90
C GLU A 16 1.81 8.55 -2.27
N THR A 17 0.58 8.91 -2.65
CA THR A 17 -0.11 10.07 -2.06
C THR A 17 -0.47 9.87 -0.58
N LEU A 18 -0.51 8.62 -0.08
CA LEU A 18 -0.80 8.33 1.33
C LEU A 18 0.36 8.69 2.27
N ARG A 19 1.58 8.85 1.75
CA ARG A 19 2.75 9.17 2.58
C ARG A 19 2.56 10.43 3.41
N ALA A 20 2.16 11.53 2.78
CA ALA A 20 1.99 12.81 3.49
C ALA A 20 0.84 12.77 4.52
N PRO A 21 -0.34 12.21 4.23
CA PRO A 21 -1.38 11.97 5.23
C PRO A 21 -0.94 11.10 6.41
N LEU A 22 -0.16 10.04 6.17
CA LEU A 22 0.35 9.16 7.24
C LEU A 22 1.37 9.86 8.13
N GLU A 23 2.18 10.75 7.55
CA GLU A 23 3.25 11.45 8.25
C GLU A 23 2.77 12.74 8.96
N GLU A 24 2.02 13.58 8.26
CA GLU A 24 1.61 14.90 8.75
C GLU A 24 0.21 14.89 9.38
N GLY A 25 -0.64 13.92 9.03
CA GLY A 25 -2.04 13.92 9.41
C GLY A 25 -2.84 15.05 8.74
N ILE A 26 -2.38 15.54 7.59
CA ILE A 26 -3.01 16.61 6.80
C ILE A 26 -3.03 16.21 5.32
N VAL A 27 -4.13 16.52 4.62
CA VAL A 27 -4.22 16.46 3.17
C VAL A 27 -4.31 17.87 2.59
N ARG A 28 -3.53 18.14 1.55
CA ARG A 28 -3.54 19.43 0.84
C ARG A 28 -4.19 19.25 -0.52
N ILE A 29 -5.19 20.08 -0.81
CA ILE A 29 -5.93 20.08 -2.08
C ILE A 29 -5.61 21.38 -2.81
N ALA A 30 -4.94 21.26 -3.96
CA ALA A 30 -4.66 22.39 -4.85
C ALA A 30 -5.78 22.55 -5.89
N ARG A 31 -6.31 23.77 -6.02
CA ARG A 31 -7.31 24.18 -7.02
C ARG A 31 -6.91 25.54 -7.60
N SER A 32 -7.61 26.01 -8.63
CA SER A 32 -7.34 27.31 -9.27
C SER A 32 -7.34 28.48 -8.28
N GLY A 33 -8.16 28.41 -7.23
CA GLY A 33 -8.23 29.42 -6.17
C GLY A 33 -7.19 29.30 -5.06
N GLY A 34 -6.25 28.36 -5.14
CA GLY A 34 -5.19 28.17 -4.14
C GLY A 34 -5.12 26.75 -3.55
N VAL A 35 -4.44 26.63 -2.41
CA VAL A 35 -4.21 25.36 -1.71
C VAL A 35 -4.91 25.40 -0.35
N ILE A 36 -5.74 24.40 -0.07
CA ILE A 36 -6.45 24.25 1.20
C ILE A 36 -5.95 22.99 1.91
N ALA A 37 -5.73 23.09 3.22
CA ALA A 37 -5.30 21.98 4.07
C ALA A 37 -6.46 21.48 4.95
N TYR A 38 -6.68 20.17 4.97
CA TYR A 38 -7.68 19.52 5.82
C TYR A 38 -7.01 18.52 6.78
N PRO A 39 -7.42 18.46 8.06
CA PRO A 39 -6.90 17.46 8.99
C PRO A 39 -7.40 16.06 8.59
N CYS A 40 -6.51 15.07 8.63
CA CYS A 40 -6.79 13.68 8.29
C CYS A 40 -5.95 12.68 9.12
N ARG A 41 -5.94 12.81 10.45
CA ARG A 41 -5.28 11.82 11.31
C ARG A 41 -6.07 10.51 11.34
N PHE A 42 -5.45 9.41 10.91
CA PHE A 42 -6.05 8.07 10.94
C PHE A 42 -5.01 6.99 11.22
N ALA A 43 -5.45 5.87 11.81
CA ALA A 43 -4.72 4.61 11.76
C ALA A 43 -5.04 3.90 10.44
N LEU A 44 -4.00 3.43 9.73
CA LEU A 44 -4.12 2.65 8.50
C LEU A 44 -4.07 1.16 8.84
N VAL A 45 -5.01 0.39 8.29
CA VAL A 45 -4.96 -1.07 8.24
C VAL A 45 -5.09 -1.46 6.79
N ALA A 46 -4.13 -2.22 6.27
CA ALA A 46 -4.11 -2.63 4.89
C ALA A 46 -3.80 -4.12 4.75
N ALA A 47 -4.38 -4.74 3.72
CA ALA A 47 -4.15 -6.13 3.36
C ALA A 47 -3.74 -6.23 1.89
N MET A 48 -2.96 -7.26 1.56
CA MET A 48 -2.65 -7.63 0.19
C MET A 48 -2.31 -9.11 0.12
N ASN A 49 -2.49 -9.70 -1.06
CA ASN A 49 -2.04 -11.06 -1.31
C ASN A 49 -0.49 -11.12 -1.35
N PRO A 50 0.12 -12.27 -1.02
CA PRO A 50 1.58 -12.42 -1.04
C PRO A 50 2.16 -12.40 -2.46
N CYS A 51 1.33 -12.67 -3.47
CA CYS A 51 1.64 -12.56 -4.89
C CYS A 51 0.35 -12.39 -5.71
N ALA A 52 0.50 -12.13 -7.02
CA ALA A 52 -0.64 -11.97 -7.92
C ALA A 52 -1.55 -13.22 -8.04
N CYS A 53 -1.01 -14.43 -7.81
CA CYS A 53 -1.82 -15.65 -7.82
C CYS A 53 -2.37 -16.06 -6.44
N GLY A 54 -1.96 -15.38 -5.36
CA GLY A 54 -2.43 -15.63 -4.00
C GLY A 54 -1.75 -16.77 -3.23
N TYR A 55 -0.98 -17.63 -3.89
CA TYR A 55 -0.48 -18.89 -3.28
C TYR A 55 1.03 -18.89 -2.96
N LEU A 56 1.68 -17.72 -2.91
CA LEU A 56 3.08 -17.66 -2.48
C LEU A 56 3.17 -17.97 -0.98
N GLY A 57 3.83 -19.08 -0.62
CA GLY A 57 3.93 -19.59 0.75
C GLY A 57 2.86 -20.62 1.14
N ASP A 58 1.87 -20.87 0.29
CA ASP A 58 0.80 -21.81 0.59
C ASP A 58 1.30 -23.27 0.59
N SER A 59 0.98 -24.03 1.64
CA SER A 59 1.40 -25.42 1.84
C SER A 59 0.60 -26.44 1.03
N MET A 60 -0.62 -26.09 0.59
CA MET A 60 -1.51 -26.95 -0.19
C MET A 60 -1.52 -26.61 -1.68
N ARG A 61 -1.26 -25.35 -2.06
CA ARG A 61 -1.31 -24.88 -3.45
C ARG A 61 0.02 -24.24 -3.86
N ALA A 62 0.62 -24.76 -4.93
CA ALA A 62 1.85 -24.18 -5.46
C ALA A 62 1.61 -22.81 -6.11
N CYS A 63 2.46 -21.84 -5.78
CA CYS A 63 2.54 -20.57 -6.49
C CYS A 63 2.96 -20.78 -7.95
N ARG A 64 2.27 -20.11 -8.88
CA ARG A 64 2.59 -20.15 -10.32
C ARG A 64 3.30 -18.89 -10.84
N CYS A 65 3.56 -17.92 -9.96
CA CYS A 65 4.23 -16.69 -10.34
C CYS A 65 5.72 -16.95 -10.55
N SER A 66 6.30 -16.42 -11.63
CA SER A 66 7.76 -16.40 -11.80
C SER A 66 8.41 -15.40 -10.84
N GLU A 67 9.71 -15.57 -10.58
CA GLU A 67 10.47 -14.64 -9.73
C GLU A 67 10.34 -13.18 -10.22
N HIS A 68 10.41 -12.98 -11.54
CA HIS A 68 10.20 -11.66 -12.14
C HIS A 68 8.79 -11.09 -11.86
N GLN A 69 7.75 -11.92 -11.90
CA GLN A 69 6.39 -11.50 -11.55
C GLN A 69 6.26 -11.15 -10.06
N LEU A 70 6.95 -11.88 -9.18
CA LEU A 70 6.98 -11.59 -7.74
C LEU A 70 7.66 -10.24 -7.46
N GLN A 71 8.81 -9.99 -8.09
CA GLN A 71 9.52 -8.72 -7.98
C GLN A 71 8.67 -7.55 -8.46
N ILE A 72 8.04 -7.67 -9.63
CA ILE A 72 7.12 -6.64 -10.14
C ILE A 72 5.98 -6.42 -9.15
N TYR A 73 5.35 -7.49 -8.67
CA TYR A 73 4.21 -7.38 -7.77
C TYR A 73 4.57 -6.67 -6.46
N ARG A 74 5.72 -7.00 -5.85
CA ARG A 74 6.24 -6.34 -4.64
C ARG A 74 6.62 -4.88 -4.89
N SER A 75 7.16 -4.58 -6.07
CA SER A 75 7.59 -3.22 -6.46
C SER A 75 6.44 -2.20 -6.58
N LYS A 76 5.19 -2.67 -6.57
CA LYS A 76 4.00 -1.80 -6.55
C LYS A 76 3.93 -0.93 -5.30
N LEU A 77 4.55 -1.38 -4.21
CA LEU A 77 4.69 -0.63 -2.97
C LEU A 77 6.11 -0.10 -2.90
N SER A 78 6.25 1.20 -2.68
CA SER A 78 7.57 1.78 -2.48
C SER A 78 8.06 1.53 -1.06
N GLY A 79 9.39 1.41 -0.90
CA GLY A 79 10.03 1.42 0.42
C GLY A 79 9.59 2.62 1.27
N PRO A 80 9.65 3.87 0.74
CA PRO A 80 9.19 5.05 1.48
C PRO A 80 7.76 5.00 2.02
N LEU A 81 6.83 4.32 1.35
CA LEU A 81 5.47 4.11 1.88
C LEU A 81 5.47 3.03 2.97
N LEU A 82 6.16 1.91 2.74
CA LEU A 82 6.26 0.81 3.70
C LEU A 82 6.94 1.24 5.00
N ASP A 83 7.92 2.14 4.92
CA ASP A 83 8.62 2.75 6.06
C ASP A 83 7.69 3.61 6.95
N ARG A 84 6.46 3.89 6.50
CA ARG A 84 5.42 4.59 7.28
C ARG A 84 4.39 3.65 7.89
N ILE A 85 4.57 2.34 7.73
CA ILE A 85 3.72 1.31 8.33
C ILE A 85 4.59 0.56 9.33
N ASP A 86 4.36 0.79 10.62
CA ASP A 86 5.25 0.25 11.67
C ASP A 86 5.14 -1.27 11.83
N ILE A 87 3.96 -1.84 11.56
CA ILE A 87 3.66 -3.26 11.77
C ILE A 87 3.38 -3.92 10.43
N HIS A 88 4.25 -4.85 10.03
CA HIS A 88 4.04 -5.71 8.87
C HIS A 88 3.79 -7.14 9.36
N VAL A 89 2.67 -7.72 8.93
CA VAL A 89 2.33 -9.12 9.22
C VAL A 89 2.29 -9.87 7.91
N GLY A 90 3.20 -10.82 7.74
CA GLY A 90 3.23 -11.74 6.61
C GLY A 90 2.56 -13.07 6.98
N MET A 91 1.90 -13.69 6.00
CA MET A 91 1.53 -15.11 6.11
C MET A 91 2.74 -15.95 5.70
N ALA A 92 3.09 -16.92 6.56
CA ALA A 92 4.12 -17.91 6.31
C ALA A 92 3.52 -19.14 5.63
#